data_AF-I8J4N4-F1
#
_entry.id   AF-I8J4N4-F1
#
_cell.length_a   1.000
_cell.length_b   1.000
_cell.length_c   1.000
_cell.angle_alpha   90.00
_cell.angle_beta   90.00
_cell.angle_gamma   90.00
#
_symmetry.space_group_name_H-M   'P 1'
#
loop_
_entity.id
_entity.type
_entity.pdbx_description
1 polymer ?
#
loop_
_entity_poly.entity_id
_entity_poly.type
_entity_poly.pdbx_seq_one_letter_code
_entity_poly.pdbx_strand_id
1 'polypeptide(L)'
;MIKKCTLILPSCLLLLTACNSSLKPNDHTKHLAPTAYKHAIKTKNGYISGMDTMQPSTQNNVPTENPPATNQGQNGTTEATNASQIQQVVDLTNAERRKNGLKELTLDRQLTQMAQAKANDMDRNNYFSHNSPTKGSPFNQMKNSGVDYNQAAENIATGQNTPSDAVNDWMNSEGHRKNILNPDYTHIGVGHTTTDEMWVQEFIKK
;
A
#
# COMPACT_ATOMS: atom_id res chain seq x y z
N MET A 1 41.73 -14.34 -60.52
CA MET A 1 40.99 -14.08 -61.78
C MET A 1 39.50 -14.04 -61.49
N ILE A 2 38.87 -12.95 -61.90
CA ILE A 2 37.52 -12.51 -61.55
C ILE A 2 36.49 -13.25 -62.41
N LYS A 3 35.41 -13.77 -61.81
CA LYS A 3 34.13 -13.96 -62.51
C LYS A 3 33.00 -13.38 -61.66
N LYS A 4 32.45 -12.29 -62.18
CA LYS A 4 31.28 -11.57 -61.68
C LYS A 4 30.05 -12.45 -61.90
N CYS A 5 29.17 -12.53 -60.89
CA CYS A 5 27.79 -12.95 -61.10
C CYS A 5 26.89 -11.83 -60.57
N THR A 6 26.34 -11.07 -61.50
CA THR A 6 25.40 -9.98 -61.29
C THR A 6 24.00 -10.59 -61.32
N LEU A 7 23.28 -10.56 -60.20
CA LEU A 7 21.84 -10.77 -60.19
C LEU A 7 21.14 -9.42 -60.06
N ILE A 8 20.32 -9.14 -61.07
CA ILE A 8 19.39 -8.02 -61.17
C ILE A 8 18.03 -8.53 -60.65
N LEU A 9 17.42 -7.84 -59.71
CA LEU A 9 15.98 -7.97 -59.43
C LEU A 9 15.33 -6.56 -59.41
N PRO A 10 14.09 -6.44 -59.90
CA PRO A 10 13.55 -5.18 -60.38
C PRO A 10 12.91 -4.32 -59.28
N SER A 11 12.96 -3.01 -59.54
CA SER A 11 12.17 -1.98 -58.88
C SER A 11 10.68 -2.31 -58.86
N CYS A 12 10.06 -2.21 -57.69
CA CYS A 12 8.63 -1.95 -57.58
C CYS A 12 8.46 -0.58 -56.91
N LEU A 13 8.37 0.44 -57.75
CA LEU A 13 8.01 1.80 -57.42
C LEU A 13 6.48 1.89 -57.49
N LEU A 14 5.82 2.17 -56.37
CA LEU A 14 4.44 2.67 -56.37
C LEU A 14 4.37 3.86 -55.41
N LEU A 15 4.12 5.01 -56.03
CA LEU A 15 4.03 6.34 -55.44
C LEU A 15 2.68 6.54 -54.73
N LEU A 16 2.79 7.12 -53.54
CA LEU A 16 1.98 8.20 -52.95
C LEU A 16 0.45 8.14 -53.01
N THR A 17 -0.15 8.19 -51.82
CA THR A 17 -1.05 9.32 -51.52
C THR A 17 -0.98 9.66 -50.04
N ALA A 18 -0.62 10.91 -49.77
CA ALA A 18 -0.62 11.52 -48.45
C ALA A 18 -2.07 11.82 -48.02
N CYS A 19 -2.39 11.58 -46.76
CA CYS A 19 -3.43 12.34 -46.07
C CYS A 19 -2.79 12.98 -44.85
N ASN A 20 -2.57 14.28 -44.98
CA ASN A 20 -2.05 15.16 -43.94
C ASN A 20 -3.23 15.53 -43.04
N SER A 21 -3.15 15.23 -41.75
CA SER A 21 -4.05 15.82 -40.75
C SER A 21 -3.20 16.23 -39.57
N SER A 22 -2.80 17.50 -39.61
CA SER A 22 -2.24 18.24 -38.50
C SER A 22 -3.27 18.29 -37.37
N LEU A 23 -2.93 17.71 -36.22
CA LEU A 23 -3.48 18.10 -34.93
C LEU A 23 -2.31 18.43 -34.02
N LYS A 24 -2.30 19.68 -33.54
CA LYS A 24 -1.28 20.26 -32.65
C LYS A 24 -1.31 19.57 -31.27
N PRO A 25 -0.20 19.63 -30.50
CA PRO A 25 -0.15 19.06 -29.16
C PRO A 25 -0.84 20.02 -28.17
N ASN A 26 -1.88 19.52 -27.49
CA ASN A 26 -2.40 20.14 -26.29
C ASN A 26 -2.09 19.21 -25.11
N ASP A 27 -1.11 19.64 -24.33
CA ASP A 27 -0.94 19.32 -22.92
C ASP A 27 -2.28 19.48 -22.18
N HIS A 28 -2.65 18.49 -21.38
CA HIS A 28 -3.32 18.60 -20.08
C HIS A 28 -3.65 17.19 -19.57
N THR A 29 -2.77 16.70 -18.71
CA THR A 29 -2.98 15.70 -17.65
C THR A 29 -4.43 15.37 -17.30
N LYS A 30 -4.88 14.17 -17.71
CA LYS A 30 -5.80 13.33 -16.94
C LYS A 30 -5.40 11.87 -17.13
N HIS A 31 -4.35 11.44 -16.43
CA HIS A 31 -4.10 10.01 -16.29
C HIS A 31 -5.14 9.46 -15.31
N LEU A 32 -6.12 8.77 -15.88
CA LEU A 32 -7.19 8.07 -15.20
C LEU A 32 -6.56 7.03 -14.27
N ALA A 33 -6.84 7.13 -12.98
CA ALA A 33 -6.57 6.07 -12.02
C ALA A 33 -7.32 4.81 -12.46
N PRO A 34 -6.68 3.64 -12.60
CA PRO A 34 -7.41 2.42 -12.81
C PRO A 34 -7.98 1.92 -11.48
N THR A 35 -9.30 2.06 -11.40
CA THR A 35 -10.26 1.08 -10.88
C THR A 35 -10.15 0.70 -9.40
N ALA A 36 -11.08 1.30 -8.64
CA ALA A 36 -11.51 0.86 -7.33
C ALA A 36 -11.72 -0.67 -7.27
N TYR A 37 -10.98 -1.33 -6.39
CA TYR A 37 -11.32 -2.66 -5.95
C TYR A 37 -12.60 -2.57 -5.11
N LYS A 38 -13.72 -2.96 -5.71
CA LYS A 38 -14.95 -3.26 -4.98
C LYS A 38 -14.74 -4.59 -4.27
N HIS A 39 -14.34 -4.55 -3.01
CA HIS A 39 -14.84 -5.55 -2.07
C HIS A 39 -15.89 -4.88 -1.19
N ALA A 40 -17.06 -5.52 -1.20
CA ALA A 40 -18.20 -5.14 -0.41
C ALA A 40 -17.77 -5.00 1.05
N ILE A 41 -17.95 -3.80 1.60
CA ILE A 41 -17.92 -3.59 3.04
C ILE A 41 -19.08 -4.43 3.58
N LYS A 42 -18.79 -5.63 4.11
CA LYS A 42 -19.72 -6.29 5.01
C LYS A 42 -19.67 -5.47 6.30
N THR A 43 -20.45 -4.40 6.33
CA THR A 43 -20.67 -3.62 7.54
C THR A 43 -21.21 -4.56 8.62
N LYS A 44 -20.39 -4.90 9.62
CA LYS A 44 -20.84 -5.54 10.86
C LYS A 44 -21.61 -4.52 11.74
N ASN A 45 -22.64 -3.90 11.19
CA ASN A 45 -23.63 -3.16 11.97
C ASN A 45 -25.01 -3.38 11.32
N GLY A 46 -25.51 -4.59 11.49
CA GLY A 46 -26.94 -4.86 11.36
C GLY A 46 -27.65 -4.20 12.53
N TYR A 47 -28.53 -3.25 12.22
CA TYR A 47 -29.48 -2.68 13.16
C TYR A 47 -30.32 -3.81 13.79
N ILE A 48 -30.24 -3.95 15.11
CA ILE A 48 -31.17 -4.79 15.88
C ILE A 48 -32.35 -3.93 16.33
N SER A 49 -33.53 -4.31 15.85
CA SER A 49 -34.83 -3.89 16.40
C SER A 49 -35.34 -5.05 17.25
N GLY A 50 -35.68 -4.80 18.51
CA GLY A 50 -36.39 -5.78 19.34
C GLY A 50 -36.21 -5.53 20.83
N MET A 51 -37.16 -4.81 21.42
CA MET A 51 -37.37 -4.68 22.86
C MET A 51 -37.81 -6.03 23.45
N ASP A 52 -37.29 -6.42 24.61
CA ASP A 52 -38.17 -6.89 25.70
C ASP A 52 -37.52 -6.73 27.08
N THR A 53 -38.38 -6.50 28.06
CA THR A 53 -38.13 -6.02 29.42
C THR A 53 -37.88 -7.16 30.41
N MET A 54 -37.08 -6.92 31.47
CA MET A 54 -37.35 -7.29 32.88
C MET A 54 -36.11 -7.09 33.80
N GLN A 55 -36.34 -6.40 34.92
CA GLN A 55 -35.55 -6.31 36.17
C GLN A 55 -36.55 -6.54 37.33
N PRO A 56 -36.22 -6.70 38.64
CA PRO A 56 -34.95 -6.93 39.37
C PRO A 56 -35.01 -8.05 40.47
N SER A 57 -33.88 -8.36 41.13
CA SER A 57 -33.77 -8.42 42.62
C SER A 57 -32.36 -8.78 43.18
N THR A 58 -31.83 -7.88 44.02
CA THR A 58 -31.15 -7.99 45.36
C THR A 58 -30.10 -9.10 45.67
N GLN A 59 -29.08 -8.98 46.55
CA GLN A 59 -28.23 -7.93 47.16
C GLN A 59 -27.23 -8.66 48.13
N ASN A 60 -26.08 -8.02 48.47
CA ASN A 60 -25.18 -8.19 49.67
C ASN A 60 -23.82 -8.95 49.47
N ASN A 61 -22.66 -8.26 49.37
CA ASN A 61 -21.70 -7.74 50.41
C ASN A 61 -20.74 -8.85 50.94
N VAL A 62 -19.39 -8.80 50.92
CA VAL A 62 -18.35 -7.85 51.45
C VAL A 62 -16.96 -8.21 50.84
N PRO A 63 -15.93 -7.31 50.83
CA PRO A 63 -14.73 -7.36 49.99
C PRO A 63 -13.46 -7.94 50.67
N THR A 64 -12.53 -8.44 49.84
CA THR A 64 -11.12 -8.64 50.22
C THR A 64 -10.21 -7.86 49.27
N GLU A 65 -9.48 -6.91 49.84
CA GLU A 65 -8.47 -6.08 49.18
C GLU A 65 -7.30 -6.95 48.70
N ASN A 66 -7.08 -7.00 47.39
CA ASN A 66 -5.78 -7.34 46.81
C ASN A 66 -5.10 -6.03 46.34
N PRO A 67 -3.79 -5.86 46.56
CA PRO A 67 -3.08 -4.64 46.20
C PRO A 67 -3.11 -4.37 44.68
N PRO A 68 -2.99 -3.10 44.22
CA PRO A 68 -3.13 -2.78 42.81
C PRO A 68 -2.00 -3.40 42.01
N ALA A 69 -2.33 -4.34 41.12
CA ALA A 69 -1.42 -4.80 40.08
C ALA A 69 -1.22 -3.64 39.09
N THR A 70 0.00 -3.10 39.06
CA THR A 70 0.44 -2.06 38.14
C THR A 70 0.34 -2.59 36.70
N ASN A 71 -0.63 -2.09 35.94
CA ASN A 71 -0.79 -2.36 34.50
C ASN A 71 0.35 -1.68 33.71
N GLN A 72 1.52 -2.30 33.70
CA GLN A 72 2.70 -1.91 32.92
C GLN A 72 3.20 -3.16 32.18
N GLY A 73 2.42 -3.65 31.21
CA GLY A 73 2.76 -4.87 30.47
C GLY A 73 2.19 -5.01 29.06
N GLN A 74 1.21 -4.18 28.66
CA GLN A 74 0.59 -4.31 27.33
C GLN A 74 1.30 -3.53 26.22
N ASN A 75 2.02 -2.45 26.54
CA ASN A 75 2.62 -1.61 25.49
C ASN A 75 3.85 -2.25 24.84
N GLY A 76 4.68 -2.96 25.62
CA GLY A 76 5.91 -3.58 25.12
C GLY A 76 5.70 -4.80 24.23
N THR A 77 4.60 -5.54 24.42
CA THR A 77 4.28 -6.72 23.61
C THR A 77 3.66 -6.33 22.27
N THR A 78 2.73 -5.37 22.26
CA THR A 78 2.10 -4.88 21.02
C THR A 78 3.09 -4.20 20.09
N GLU A 79 4.00 -3.36 20.61
CA GLU A 79 5.05 -2.73 19.78
C GLU A 79 6.02 -3.74 19.18
N ALA A 80 6.43 -4.75 19.96
CA ALA A 80 7.29 -5.84 19.48
C ALA A 80 6.59 -6.69 18.40
N THR A 81 5.30 -6.99 18.57
CA THR A 81 4.50 -7.68 17.56
C THR A 81 4.39 -6.86 16.28
N ASN A 82 4.12 -5.55 16.38
CA ASN A 82 4.00 -4.69 15.21
C ASN A 82 5.32 -4.60 14.43
N ALA A 83 6.45 -4.43 15.13
CA ALA A 83 7.78 -4.43 14.51
C ALA A 83 8.08 -5.76 13.78
N SER A 84 7.68 -6.90 14.37
CA SER A 84 7.77 -8.22 13.73
C SER A 84 6.91 -8.33 12.47
N GLN A 85 5.67 -7.83 12.51
CA GLN A 85 4.77 -7.83 11.36
C GLN A 85 5.31 -6.95 10.22
N ILE A 86 5.83 -5.75 10.53
CA ILE A 86 6.50 -4.86 9.58
C ILE A 86 7.65 -5.58 8.88
N GLN A 87 8.52 -6.26 9.64
CA GLN A 87 9.65 -6.98 9.05
C GLN A 87 9.18 -8.13 8.14
N GLN A 88 8.14 -8.86 8.53
CA GLN A 88 7.59 -9.93 7.69
C GLN A 88 7.02 -9.41 6.37
N VAL A 89 6.34 -8.25 6.35
CA VAL A 89 5.89 -7.62 5.10
C VAL A 89 7.07 -7.30 4.19
N VAL A 90 8.17 -6.75 4.74
CA VAL A 90 9.39 -6.45 3.98
C VAL A 90 10.00 -7.71 3.38
N ASP A 91 10.14 -8.77 4.18
CA ASP A 91 10.74 -10.03 3.75
C ASP A 91 9.93 -10.72 2.65
N LEU A 92 8.60 -10.73 2.79
CA LEU A 92 7.67 -11.27 1.79
C LEU A 92 7.71 -10.45 0.50
N THR A 93 7.75 -9.12 0.61
CA THR A 93 7.88 -8.22 -0.56
C THR A 93 9.20 -8.47 -1.29
N ASN A 94 10.30 -8.62 -0.55
CA ASN A 94 11.60 -8.94 -1.12
C ASN A 94 11.66 -10.36 -1.70
N ALA A 95 10.91 -11.31 -1.15
CA ALA A 95 10.75 -12.63 -1.77
C ALA A 95 10.08 -12.54 -3.14
N GLU A 96 9.03 -11.72 -3.30
CA GLU A 96 8.39 -11.48 -4.60
C GLU A 96 9.34 -10.79 -5.58
N ARG A 97 10.13 -9.81 -5.12
CA ARG A 97 11.14 -9.15 -5.94
C ARG A 97 12.22 -10.12 -6.41
N ARG A 98 12.74 -10.99 -5.52
CA ARG A 98 13.71 -12.03 -5.87
C ARG A 98 13.15 -13.03 -6.89
N LYS A 99 11.90 -13.47 -6.75
CA LYS A 99 11.23 -14.34 -7.73
C LYS A 99 11.20 -13.73 -9.13
N ASN A 100 11.18 -12.40 -9.22
CA ASN A 100 11.16 -11.64 -10.47
C ASN A 100 12.54 -11.10 -10.89
N GLY A 101 13.63 -11.57 -10.27
CA GLY A 101 14.99 -11.16 -10.62
C GLY A 101 15.34 -9.71 -10.25
N LEU A 102 14.58 -9.10 -9.34
CA LEU A 102 14.78 -7.72 -8.90
C LEU A 102 15.65 -7.67 -7.64
N LYS A 103 16.36 -6.55 -7.46
CA LYS A 103 17.09 -6.26 -6.23
C LYS A 103 16.12 -6.08 -5.06
N GLU A 104 16.52 -6.55 -3.90
CA GLU A 104 15.78 -6.34 -2.66
C GLU A 104 15.75 -4.86 -2.28
N LEU A 105 14.64 -4.45 -1.67
CA LEU A 105 14.45 -3.12 -1.10
C LEU A 105 15.08 -3.07 0.29
N THR A 106 15.74 -1.96 0.59
CA THR A 106 16.28 -1.69 1.93
C THR A 106 15.20 -1.06 2.80
N LEU A 107 14.97 -1.60 4.00
CA LEU A 107 14.05 -0.98 4.96
C LEU A 107 14.61 0.38 5.41
N ASP A 108 13.86 1.44 5.16
CA ASP A 108 14.21 2.80 5.56
C ASP A 108 13.42 3.22 6.81
N ARG A 109 14.15 3.60 7.86
CA ARG A 109 13.56 3.92 9.17
C ARG A 109 12.64 5.14 9.10
N GLN A 110 13.02 6.18 8.38
CA GLN A 110 12.25 7.42 8.32
C GLN A 110 11.00 7.24 7.48
N LEU A 111 11.12 6.49 6.37
CA LEU A 111 9.98 6.08 5.56
C LEU A 111 9.01 5.18 6.33
N THR A 112 9.54 4.27 7.16
CA THR A 112 8.74 3.41 8.06
C THR A 112 7.97 4.23 9.09
N GLN A 113 8.59 5.24 9.70
CA GLN A 113 7.91 6.15 10.63
C GLN A 113 6.78 6.92 9.93
N MET A 114 7.01 7.37 8.69
CA MET A 114 6.00 8.04 7.89
C MET A 114 4.85 7.10 7.52
N ALA A 115 5.14 5.89 7.04
CA ALA A 115 4.15 4.87 6.72
C ALA A 115 3.31 4.49 7.95
N GLN A 116 3.93 4.36 9.13
CA GLN A 116 3.20 4.13 10.38
C GLN A 116 2.32 5.31 10.76
N ALA A 117 2.79 6.55 10.57
CA ALA A 117 1.98 7.75 10.81
C ALA A 117 0.78 7.83 9.85
N LYS A 118 0.94 7.36 8.60
CA LYS A 118 -0.13 7.24 7.62
C LYS A 118 -1.16 6.16 8.01
N ALA A 119 -0.72 4.98 8.45
CA ALA A 119 -1.60 3.93 8.94
C ALA A 119 -2.43 4.42 10.15
N ASN A 120 -1.75 5.04 11.12
CA ASN A 120 -2.40 5.67 12.28
C ASN A 120 -3.38 6.78 11.87
N ASP A 121 -3.11 7.52 10.79
CA ASP A 121 -3.99 8.57 10.29
C ASP A 121 -5.29 7.99 9.71
N MET A 122 -5.18 6.94 8.89
CA MET A 122 -6.33 6.24 8.31
C MET A 122 -7.22 5.62 9.39
N ASP A 123 -6.59 4.92 10.34
CA ASP A 123 -7.24 4.26 11.47
C ASP A 123 -7.97 5.27 12.38
N ARG A 124 -7.27 6.30 12.87
CA ARG A 124 -7.85 7.28 13.82
C ARG A 124 -8.94 8.16 13.21
N ASN A 125 -8.84 8.45 11.92
CA ASN A 125 -9.79 9.33 11.23
C ASN A 125 -10.82 8.55 10.40
N ASN A 126 -10.89 7.22 10.55
CA ASN A 126 -11.88 6.35 9.91
C ASN A 126 -12.00 6.56 8.39
N TYR A 127 -10.86 6.57 7.69
CA TYR A 127 -10.85 6.69 6.23
C TYR A 127 -9.84 5.75 5.58
N PHE A 128 -10.13 5.35 4.34
CA PHE A 128 -9.23 4.53 3.54
C PHE A 128 -9.00 5.19 2.18
N SER A 129 -7.86 5.89 2.05
CA SER A 129 -7.49 6.65 0.85
C SER A 129 -6.01 6.99 0.88
N HIS A 130 -5.39 7.09 -0.29
CA HIS A 130 -4.03 7.64 -0.43
C HIS A 130 -3.95 9.07 0.14
N ASN A 131 -4.96 9.90 -0.13
CA ASN A 131 -4.98 11.28 0.34
C ASN A 131 -5.60 11.37 1.74
N SER A 132 -4.83 11.90 2.69
CA SER A 132 -5.34 12.29 3.99
C SER A 132 -6.22 13.54 3.88
N PRO A 133 -7.41 13.55 4.53
CA PRO A 133 -8.27 14.74 4.57
C PRO A 133 -7.59 15.97 5.22
N THR A 134 -6.60 15.75 6.08
CA THR A 134 -5.94 16.82 6.86
C THR A 134 -4.45 16.97 6.54
N LYS A 135 -3.79 15.92 6.05
CA LYS A 135 -2.34 15.91 5.75
C LYS A 135 -2.02 15.90 4.25
N GLY A 136 -3.02 15.75 3.38
CA GLY A 136 -2.85 15.73 1.93
C GLY A 136 -2.27 14.41 1.40
N SER A 137 -1.56 14.48 0.27
CA SER A 137 -1.00 13.31 -0.42
C SER A 137 0.11 12.62 0.38
N PRO A 138 0.43 11.35 0.08
CA PRO A 138 1.61 10.67 0.66
C PRO A 138 2.91 11.45 0.39
N PHE A 139 3.03 12.11 -0.76
CA PHE A 139 4.18 12.96 -1.08
C PHE A 139 4.32 14.18 -0.15
N ASN A 140 3.20 14.82 0.23
CA ASN A 140 3.22 15.89 1.23
C ASN A 140 3.66 15.35 2.59
N GLN A 141 3.20 14.16 2.96
CA GLN A 141 3.56 13.51 4.22
C GLN A 141 5.04 13.09 4.26
N MET A 142 5.57 12.54 3.16
CA MET A 142 7.02 12.26 2.99
C MET A 142 7.85 13.53 3.18
N LYS A 143 7.50 14.61 2.47
CA LYS A 143 8.19 15.90 2.58
C LYS A 143 8.16 16.46 4.01
N ASN A 144 6.99 16.47 4.64
CA ASN A 144 6.83 16.97 6.01
C ASN A 144 7.56 16.11 7.05
N SER A 145 7.77 14.82 6.74
CA SER A 145 8.54 13.89 7.57
C SER A 145 10.03 13.93 7.27
N GLY A 146 10.49 14.76 6.33
CA GLY A 146 11.89 14.91 5.93
C GLY A 146 12.44 13.75 5.09
N VAL A 147 11.58 12.97 4.44
CA VAL A 147 11.99 11.88 3.54
C VAL A 147 12.43 12.47 2.21
N ASP A 148 13.70 12.29 1.87
CA ASP A 148 14.26 12.67 0.57
C ASP A 148 14.13 11.52 -0.44
N TYR A 149 13.60 11.82 -1.63
CA TYR A 149 13.42 10.86 -2.71
C TYR A 149 13.32 11.51 -4.10
N ASN A 150 13.65 10.74 -5.14
CA ASN A 150 13.50 11.07 -6.56
C ASN A 150 12.22 10.50 -7.18
N GLN A 151 11.78 9.34 -6.70
CA GLN A 151 10.52 8.69 -7.09
C GLN A 151 9.91 8.01 -5.87
N ALA A 152 8.58 7.93 -5.81
CA ALA A 152 7.88 7.26 -4.73
C ALA A 152 6.54 6.67 -5.17
N ALA A 153 6.07 5.65 -4.46
CA ALA A 153 4.73 5.09 -4.59
C ALA A 153 4.23 4.49 -3.28
N GLU A 154 2.90 4.35 -3.17
CA GLU A 154 2.22 3.85 -1.99
C GLU A 154 1.34 2.64 -2.36
N ASN A 155 1.33 1.61 -1.52
CA ASN A 155 0.28 0.60 -1.46
C ASN A 155 -0.41 0.69 -0.10
N ILE A 156 -1.74 0.60 -0.08
CA ILE A 156 -2.53 0.52 1.15
C ILE A 156 -3.46 -0.69 1.12
N ALA A 157 -3.71 -1.29 2.27
CA ALA A 157 -4.70 -2.36 2.46
C ALA A 157 -5.35 -2.25 3.84
N THR A 158 -6.51 -2.88 4.02
CA THR A 158 -7.24 -2.95 5.30
C THR A 158 -7.99 -4.26 5.42
N GLY A 159 -8.01 -4.83 6.63
CA GLY A 159 -8.76 -6.05 6.97
C GLY A 159 -8.01 -7.37 6.79
N GLN A 160 -6.74 -7.33 6.36
CA GLN A 160 -5.88 -8.51 6.29
C GLN A 160 -5.28 -8.78 7.68
N ASN A 161 -5.50 -9.97 8.25
CA ASN A 161 -5.04 -10.27 9.62
C ASN A 161 -3.55 -10.64 9.69
N THR A 162 -2.90 -10.86 8.54
CA THR A 162 -1.50 -11.30 8.50
C THR A 162 -0.70 -10.54 7.43
N PRO A 163 0.63 -10.39 7.63
CA PRO A 163 1.54 -9.88 6.60
C PRO A 163 1.44 -10.61 5.26
N SER A 164 1.27 -11.94 5.30
CA SER A 164 1.11 -12.77 4.11
C SER A 164 -0.14 -12.43 3.33
N ASP A 165 -1.28 -12.25 4.02
CA ASP A 165 -2.54 -11.88 3.36
C ASP A 165 -2.42 -10.51 2.68
N ALA A 166 -1.83 -9.52 3.37
CA ALA A 166 -1.62 -8.18 2.80
C ALA A 166 -0.73 -8.21 1.53
N VAL A 167 0.41 -8.91 1.59
CA VAL A 167 1.32 -9.01 0.44
C VAL A 167 0.67 -9.79 -0.72
N ASN A 168 -0.05 -10.87 -0.43
CA ASN A 168 -0.76 -11.62 -1.47
C ASN A 168 -1.83 -10.76 -2.15
N ASP A 169 -2.61 -9.97 -1.40
CA ASP A 169 -3.63 -9.09 -1.95
C ASP A 169 -3.01 -7.98 -2.83
N TRP A 170 -1.91 -7.36 -2.40
CA TRP A 170 -1.17 -6.42 -3.24
C TRP A 170 -0.61 -7.08 -4.50
N MET A 171 -0.06 -8.29 -4.38
CA MET A 171 0.43 -9.04 -5.52
C MET A 171 -0.67 -9.56 -6.43
N ASN A 172 -1.94 -9.57 -6.02
CA ASN A 172 -3.08 -9.90 -6.88
C ASN A 172 -3.68 -8.67 -7.58
N SER A 173 -3.39 -7.45 -7.10
CA SER A 173 -3.78 -6.19 -7.74
C SER A 173 -2.73 -5.69 -8.72
N GLU A 174 -3.11 -5.40 -9.97
CA GLU A 174 -2.16 -4.92 -10.99
C GLU A 174 -1.45 -3.62 -10.58
N GLY A 175 -2.18 -2.66 -10.02
CA GLY A 175 -1.62 -1.38 -9.58
C GLY A 175 -0.61 -1.55 -8.45
N HIS A 176 -0.97 -2.32 -7.42
CA HIS A 176 -0.10 -2.54 -6.26
C HIS A 176 1.12 -3.41 -6.60
N ARG A 177 0.92 -4.45 -7.43
CA ARG A 177 2.00 -5.29 -7.95
C ARG A 177 3.03 -4.50 -8.74
N LYS A 178 2.58 -3.53 -9.57
CA LYS A 178 3.50 -2.65 -10.31
C LYS A 178 4.42 -1.87 -9.39
N ASN A 179 3.94 -1.43 -8.22
CA ASN A 179 4.78 -0.75 -7.23
C ASN A 179 5.81 -1.71 -6.62
N ILE A 180 5.38 -2.89 -6.17
CA ILE A 180 6.26 -3.91 -5.58
C ILE A 180 7.37 -4.34 -6.56
N LEU A 181 7.02 -4.52 -7.84
CA LEU A 181 7.93 -5.01 -8.88
C LEU A 181 8.59 -3.89 -9.69
N ASN A 182 8.52 -2.63 -9.24
CA ASN A 182 9.24 -1.56 -9.93
C ASN A 182 10.76 -1.69 -9.67
N PRO A 183 11.60 -1.87 -10.71
CA PRO A 183 13.05 -2.01 -10.55
C PRO A 183 13.74 -0.73 -10.06
N ASP A 184 13.11 0.44 -10.21
CA ASP A 184 13.70 1.73 -9.83
C ASP A 184 13.70 1.99 -8.32
N TYR A 185 12.79 1.37 -7.57
CA TYR A 185 12.74 1.55 -6.12
C TYR A 185 13.88 0.80 -5.44
N THR A 186 14.44 1.47 -4.44
CA THR A 186 15.61 1.00 -3.68
C THR A 186 15.31 0.82 -2.20
N HIS A 187 14.29 1.50 -1.68
CA HIS A 187 13.91 1.43 -0.27
C HIS A 187 12.41 1.23 -0.09
N ILE A 188 12.06 0.70 1.07
CA ILE A 188 10.69 0.46 1.53
C ILE A 188 10.52 0.99 2.97
N GLY A 189 9.34 1.51 3.28
CA GLY A 189 8.85 1.69 4.64
C GLY A 189 7.49 1.05 4.79
N VAL A 190 7.20 0.49 5.95
CA VAL A 190 5.93 -0.21 6.21
C VAL A 190 5.30 0.30 7.50
N GLY A 191 3.99 0.49 7.49
CA GLY A 191 3.20 0.85 8.68
C GLY A 191 2.02 -0.10 8.86
N HIS A 192 1.65 -0.35 10.11
CA HIS A 192 0.52 -1.23 10.43
C HIS A 192 -0.24 -0.78 11.70
N THR A 193 -1.58 -0.84 11.70
CA THR A 193 -2.41 -0.68 12.92
C THR A 193 -3.20 -1.95 13.19
N THR A 194 -3.34 -2.36 14.46
CA THR A 194 -4.06 -3.58 14.84
C THR A 194 -5.56 -3.38 15.08
N THR A 195 -6.07 -2.15 15.01
CA THR A 195 -7.49 -1.87 15.28
C THR A 195 -8.34 -2.19 14.05
N ASP A 196 -8.01 -1.58 12.90
CA ASP A 196 -8.67 -1.85 11.62
C ASP A 196 -7.75 -2.59 10.61
N GLU A 197 -6.65 -3.18 11.09
CA GLU A 197 -5.65 -3.89 10.27
C GLU A 197 -5.22 -3.04 9.06
N MET A 198 -4.87 -1.77 9.30
CA MET A 198 -4.46 -0.85 8.22
C MET A 198 -3.01 -1.12 7.87
N TRP A 199 -2.73 -1.53 6.64
CA TRP A 199 -1.39 -1.77 6.14
C TRP A 199 -0.98 -0.71 5.13
N VAL A 200 0.25 -0.22 5.25
CA VAL A 200 0.84 0.77 4.34
C VAL A 200 2.22 0.28 3.91
N GLN A 201 2.49 0.25 2.59
CA GLN A 201 3.84 0.19 2.05
C GLN A 201 4.14 1.48 1.30
N GLU A 202 5.30 2.03 1.57
CA GLU A 202 5.83 3.18 0.87
C GLU A 202 7.14 2.78 0.23
N PHE A 203 7.31 3.12 -1.05
CA PHE A 203 8.49 2.80 -1.84
C PHE A 203 9.16 4.10 -2.24
N ILE A 204 10.49 4.15 -2.18
CA ILE A 204 11.24 5.29 -2.70
C ILE A 204 12.46 4.85 -3.52
N LYS A 205 12.85 5.76 -4.41
CA LYS A 205 14.19 5.83 -5.00
C LYS A 205 14.90 7.05 -4.40
N LYS A 206 16.02 6.83 -3.71
CA LYS A 206 16.90 7.92 -3.26
C LYS A 206 17.72 8.51 -4.42
#